data_AF-A0A7C0UNG2-F1
#
_entry.id   AF-A0A7C0UNG2-F1
#
_cell.length_a   1.000
_cell.length_b   1.000
_cell.length_c   1.000
_cell.angle_alpha   90.00
_cell.angle_beta   90.00
_cell.angle_gamma   90.00
#
_symmetry.space_group_name_H-M   'P 1'
#
loop_
_entity.id
_entity.type
_entity.pdbx_description
1 polymer ?
#
loop_
_entity_poly.entity_id
_entity_poly.type
_entity_poly.pdbx_seq_one_letter_code
_entity_poly.pdbx_strand_id
1 'polypeptide(L)'
;MTALFLVAVGDVGNAVPAVSNVSIIEGFVSEYAVIFSDLIGIEPRQTLYRLTINITSSYNIGEGADFLFNMTGQDVRFLSKEKLSPELFGKRIKANASYKGDERGGVFWISNIEVLQ
;
A
#
# COMPACT_ATOMS: atom_id res chain seq x y z
N MET A 1 -22.91 35.55 41.90
CA MET A 1 -22.42 34.17 41.71
C MET A 1 -22.04 34.06 40.24
N THR A 2 -20.76 34.24 39.93
CA THR A 2 -20.28 34.49 38.56
C THR A 2 -19.74 33.18 37.99
N ALA A 3 -20.33 32.70 36.89
CA ALA A 3 -19.89 31.48 36.23
C ALA A 3 -18.64 31.77 35.38
N LEU A 4 -17.57 31.02 35.64
CA LEU A 4 -16.32 31.04 34.89
C LEU A 4 -16.43 30.04 33.74
N PHE A 5 -16.52 30.50 32.49
CA PHE A 5 -16.45 29.64 31.32
C PHE A 5 -14.98 29.38 30.98
N LEU A 6 -14.51 28.14 31.18
CA LEU A 6 -13.25 27.67 30.61
C LEU A 6 -13.46 27.44 29.11
N VAL A 7 -12.75 28.20 28.28
CA VAL A 7 -12.60 27.89 26.85
C VAL A 7 -11.39 26.98 26.71
N ALA A 8 -11.63 25.69 26.50
CA ALA A 8 -10.59 24.77 26.07
C ALA A 8 -10.28 25.07 24.60
N VAL A 9 -9.13 25.68 24.34
CA VAL A 9 -8.58 25.81 23.00
C VAL A 9 -8.07 24.43 22.59
N GLY A 10 -8.89 23.70 21.83
CA GLY A 10 -8.46 22.46 21.19
C GLY A 10 -7.40 22.80 20.15
N ASP A 11 -6.19 22.28 20.35
CA ASP A 11 -5.11 22.35 19.38
C ASP A 11 -5.56 21.58 18.13
N VAL A 12 -5.99 22.31 17.10
CA VAL A 12 -6.30 21.73 15.79
C VAL A 12 -4.95 21.43 15.16
N GLY A 13 -4.36 20.30 15.54
CA GLY A 13 -3.16 19.77 14.91
C GLY A 13 -3.38 19.80 13.40
N ASN A 14 -2.59 20.60 12.71
CA ASN A 14 -2.64 20.76 11.26
C ASN A 14 -2.58 19.37 10.62
N ALA A 15 -3.73 18.85 10.21
CA ALA A 15 -3.80 17.66 9.38
C ALA A 15 -3.17 18.05 8.04
N VAL A 16 -1.89 17.72 7.88
CA VAL A 16 -1.18 17.84 6.61
C VAL A 16 -2.05 17.12 5.58
N PRO A 17 -2.39 17.75 4.43
CA PRO A 17 -3.16 17.10 3.40
C PRO A 17 -2.48 15.76 3.06
N ALA A 18 -3.19 14.66 3.24
CA ALA A 18 -2.70 13.35 2.83
C ALA A 18 -2.62 13.35 1.30
N VAL A 19 -1.46 13.74 0.76
CA VAL A 19 -1.21 13.64 -0.66
C VAL A 19 -1.37 12.17 -1.04
N SER A 20 -2.20 11.89 -2.05
CA SER A 20 -2.44 10.53 -2.53
C SER A 20 -1.12 9.85 -2.85
N ASN A 21 -0.75 8.82 -2.10
CA ASN A 21 0.44 7.99 -2.30
C ASN A 21 0.10 6.73 -3.11
N VAL A 22 -0.88 6.84 -4.00
CA VAL A 22 -1.38 5.74 -4.81
C VAL A 22 -0.80 5.85 -6.23
N SER A 23 -0.21 4.76 -6.68
CA SER A 23 0.25 4.56 -8.05
C SER A 23 -0.54 3.43 -8.68
N ILE A 24 -0.70 3.46 -10.00
CA ILE A 24 -1.15 2.31 -10.76
C ILE A 24 0.10 1.61 -11.30
N ILE A 25 0.12 0.29 -11.13
CA ILE A 25 1.17 -0.57 -11.67
C ILE A 25 0.60 -1.56 -12.66
N GLU A 26 1.43 -1.96 -13.61
CA GLU A 26 1.26 -3.20 -14.36
C GLU A 26 2.49 -4.08 -14.19
N GLY A 27 2.29 -5.39 -14.22
CA GLY A 27 3.38 -6.34 -14.15
C GLY A 27 2.95 -7.80 -14.17
N PHE A 28 3.92 -8.70 -14.13
CA PHE A 28 3.70 -10.14 -14.03
C PHE A 28 3.86 -10.61 -12.60
N VAL A 29 2.90 -11.37 -12.09
CA VAL A 29 2.98 -11.96 -10.76
C VAL A 29 3.98 -13.13 -10.78
N SER A 30 5.14 -12.92 -10.16
CA SER A 30 6.24 -13.89 -10.06
C SER A 30 6.17 -14.76 -8.79
N GLU A 31 5.38 -14.36 -7.79
CA GLU A 31 5.16 -15.15 -6.57
C GLU A 31 3.77 -14.87 -5.97
N TYR A 32 3.16 -15.90 -5.38
CA TYR A 32 2.00 -15.78 -4.51
C TYR A 32 2.29 -16.47 -3.17
N ALA A 33 1.99 -15.80 -2.06
CA ALA A 33 2.10 -16.39 -0.73
C ALA A 33 0.98 -15.93 0.20
N VAL A 34 0.63 -16.80 1.15
CA VAL A 34 -0.17 -16.46 2.32
C VAL A 34 0.76 -16.48 3.53
N ILE A 35 0.82 -15.39 4.28
CA ILE A 35 1.74 -15.22 5.40
C ILE A 35 1.01 -14.71 6.64
N PHE A 36 1.61 -14.91 7.80
CA PHE A 36 1.22 -14.17 9.00
C PHE A 36 2.03 -12.88 9.11
N SER A 37 1.38 -11.79 9.51
CA SER A 37 1.95 -10.44 9.52
C SER A 37 3.10 -10.26 10.53
N ASP A 38 3.09 -11.02 11.62
CA ASP A 38 4.13 -11.02 12.65
C ASP A 38 5.48 -11.51 12.10
N LEU A 39 5.49 -12.40 11.10
CA LEU A 39 6.69 -12.84 10.39
C LEU A 39 7.41 -11.70 9.64
N ILE A 40 6.73 -10.57 9.42
CA ILE A 40 7.28 -9.37 8.77
C ILE A 40 7.20 -8.14 9.69
N GLY A 41 7.05 -8.34 11.00
CA GLY A 41 7.07 -7.27 12.00
C GLY A 41 5.80 -6.41 12.03
N ILE A 42 4.69 -6.86 11.44
CA ILE A 42 3.40 -6.16 11.49
C ILE A 42 2.50 -6.79 12.55
N GLU A 43 2.23 -6.02 13.60
CA GLU A 43 1.31 -6.38 14.69
C GLU A 43 -0.05 -5.67 14.56
N PRO A 44 -1.15 -6.24 15.09
CA PRO A 44 -1.24 -7.59 15.64
C PRO A 44 -1.16 -8.67 14.56
N ARG A 45 -0.76 -9.88 14.93
CA ARG A 45 -0.77 -11.07 14.05
C ARG A 45 -2.09 -11.19 13.29
N GLN A 46 -2.02 -11.15 11.97
CA GLN A 46 -3.13 -11.38 11.05
C GLN A 46 -2.65 -12.09 9.78
N THR A 47 -3.56 -12.76 9.08
CA THR A 47 -3.25 -13.35 7.77
C THR A 47 -3.16 -12.24 6.72
N LEU A 48 -2.08 -12.23 5.94
CA LEU A 48 -1.88 -11.35 4.78
C LEU A 48 -1.61 -12.18 3.53
N TYR A 49 -1.99 -11.61 2.40
CA TYR A 49 -1.71 -12.14 1.07
C TYR A 49 -0.58 -11.33 0.47
N ARG A 50 0.46 -12.00 -0.03
CA ARG A 50 1.62 -11.37 -0.65
C ARG A 50 1.71 -11.74 -2.12
N LEU A 51 1.88 -10.74 -2.96
CA LEU A 51 2.29 -10.91 -4.36
C LEU A 51 3.70 -10.36 -4.54
N THR A 52 4.55 -11.08 -5.25
CA THR A 52 5.74 -10.49 -5.86
C THR A 52 5.42 -10.24 -7.33
N ILE A 53 5.63 -9.01 -7.80
CA ILE A 53 5.27 -8.58 -9.14
C ILE A 53 6.50 -8.01 -9.81
N ASN A 54 6.85 -8.55 -10.98
CA ASN A 54 7.81 -7.93 -11.88
C ASN A 54 7.14 -6.73 -12.57
N ILE A 55 7.52 -5.52 -12.17
CA ILE A 55 6.88 -4.28 -12.62
C ILE A 55 7.26 -3.99 -14.07
N THR A 56 6.27 -3.89 -14.96
CA THR A 56 6.48 -3.48 -16.36
C THR A 56 6.20 -2.00 -16.59
N SER A 57 5.34 -1.41 -15.76
CA SER A 57 5.07 0.02 -15.77
C SER A 57 4.51 0.48 -14.42
N SER A 58 4.76 1.74 -14.08
CA SER A 58 4.15 2.41 -12.94
C SER A 58 3.84 3.86 -13.29
N TYR A 59 2.70 4.36 -12.82
CA TYR A 59 2.37 5.77 -12.92
C TYR A 59 1.57 6.23 -11.70
N ASN A 60 1.85 7.43 -11.22
CA ASN A 60 1.13 7.98 -10.08
C ASN A 60 -0.27 8.45 -10.42
N ILE A 61 -1.15 8.38 -9.42
CA ILE A 61 -2.45 9.04 -9.44
C ILE A 61 -2.33 10.37 -8.68
N GLY A 62 -2.42 11.49 -9.42
CA GLY A 62 -2.38 12.84 -8.88
C GLY A 62 -0.96 13.37 -8.64
N GLU A 63 -0.83 14.37 -7.77
CA GLU A 63 0.45 15.04 -7.44
C GLU A 63 1.25 14.31 -6.34
N GLY A 64 0.96 13.02 -6.14
CA GLY A 64 1.61 12.15 -5.17
C GLY A 64 3.10 11.94 -5.40
N ALA A 65 3.80 11.58 -4.32
CA ALA A 65 5.15 11.04 -4.43
C ALA A 65 5.12 9.69 -5.18
N ASP A 66 5.99 9.55 -6.18
CA ASP A 66 6.15 8.29 -6.90
C ASP A 66 7.14 7.42 -6.14
N PHE A 67 6.62 6.42 -5.42
CA PHE A 67 7.47 5.48 -4.71
C PHE A 67 7.94 4.32 -5.59
N LEU A 68 7.46 4.24 -6.84
CA LEU A 68 7.71 3.13 -7.76
C LEU A 68 8.39 3.57 -9.07
N PHE A 69 8.68 4.86 -9.27
CA PHE A 69 9.22 5.43 -10.52
C PHE A 69 10.47 4.71 -11.08
N ASN A 70 11.30 4.12 -10.22
CA ASN A 70 12.53 3.43 -10.59
C ASN A 70 12.46 1.90 -10.45
N MET A 71 11.28 1.35 -10.20
CA MET A 71 11.08 -0.08 -9.94
C MET A 71 10.70 -0.88 -11.20
N THR A 72 10.55 -0.22 -12.35
CA THR A 72 10.33 -0.90 -13.63
C THR A 72 11.46 -1.89 -13.93
N GLY A 73 11.09 -3.12 -14.32
CA GLY A 73 11.97 -4.25 -14.55
C GLY A 73 12.32 -5.06 -13.29
N GLN A 74 11.88 -4.62 -12.10
CA GLN A 74 12.22 -5.26 -10.83
C GLN A 74 11.04 -6.03 -10.23
N ASP A 75 11.36 -7.05 -9.44
CA ASP A 75 10.40 -7.74 -8.59
C ASP A 75 10.14 -6.95 -7.30
N VAL A 76 8.90 -6.52 -7.10
CA VAL A 76 8.47 -5.77 -5.92
C VAL A 76 7.41 -6.57 -5.16
N ARG A 77 7.51 -6.57 -3.82
CA ARG A 77 6.59 -7.28 -2.93
C ARG A 77 5.45 -6.36 -2.49
N PHE A 78 4.23 -6.84 -2.64
CA PHE A 78 3.01 -6.16 -2.23
C PHE A 78 2.19 -7.02 -1.27
N LEU A 79 1.54 -6.36 -0.32
CA LEU A 79 0.67 -6.97 0.67
C LEU A 79 -0.79 -6.60 0.44
N SER A 80 -1.69 -7.53 0.74
CA SER A 80 -3.13 -7.30 0.82
C SER A 80 -3.71 -7.94 2.07
N LYS A 81 -4.68 -7.25 2.69
CA LYS A 81 -5.53 -7.81 3.75
C LYS A 81 -6.70 -8.60 3.18
N GLU A 82 -7.07 -8.34 1.94
CA GLU A 82 -8.16 -9.01 1.24
C GLU A 82 -7.68 -10.33 0.67
N LYS A 83 -8.56 -11.34 0.65
CA LYS A 83 -8.24 -12.65 0.10
C LYS A 83 -8.00 -12.54 -1.41
N LEU A 84 -6.80 -12.93 -1.83
CA LEU A 84 -6.40 -12.97 -3.23
C LEU A 84 -6.44 -14.40 -3.77
N SER A 85 -6.83 -14.56 -5.04
CA SER A 85 -6.83 -15.87 -5.70
C SER A 85 -5.38 -16.34 -5.98
N PRO A 86 -5.02 -17.60 -5.65
CA PRO A 86 -3.73 -18.18 -6.06
C PRO A 86 -3.54 -18.22 -7.58
N GLU A 87 -4.63 -18.19 -8.37
CA GLU A 87 -4.59 -18.18 -9.84
C GLU A 87 -3.98 -16.90 -10.43
N LEU A 88 -3.74 -15.88 -9.60
CA LEU A 88 -3.00 -14.68 -10.00
C LEU A 88 -1.53 -15.00 -10.35
N PHE A 89 -0.97 -16.09 -9.81
CA PHE A 89 0.41 -16.49 -10.13
C PHE A 89 0.61 -16.69 -11.64
N GLY A 90 1.67 -16.09 -12.18
CA GLY A 90 2.00 -16.12 -13.59
C GLY A 90 1.11 -15.24 -14.48
N LYS A 91 0.12 -14.53 -13.93
CA LYS A 91 -0.72 -13.61 -14.69
C LYS A 91 -0.09 -12.23 -14.79
N ARG A 92 -0.38 -11.55 -15.90
CA ARG A 92 -0.18 -10.10 -16.01
C ARG A 92 -1.36 -9.41 -15.35
N ILE A 93 -1.09 -8.41 -14.52
CA ILE A 93 -2.11 -7.67 -13.80
C ILE A 93 -1.90 -6.16 -13.90
N LYS A 94 -2.99 -5.42 -13.68
CA LYS A 94 -3.02 -4.01 -13.36
C LYS A 94 -3.57 -3.84 -11.95
N ALA A 95 -2.97 -2.98 -11.13
CA ALA A 95 -3.44 -2.78 -9.76
C ALA A 95 -3.10 -1.41 -9.20
N ASN A 96 -3.80 -1.03 -8.13
CA ASN A 96 -3.43 0.11 -7.32
C ASN A 96 -2.39 -0.32 -6.29
N ALA A 97 -1.27 0.38 -6.26
CA ALA A 97 -0.21 0.24 -5.28
C ALA A 97 -0.18 1.46 -4.36
N SER A 98 0.06 1.25 -3.07
CA SER A 98 0.31 2.35 -2.14
C SER A 98 1.45 2.01 -1.19
N TYR A 99 2.28 2.98 -0.87
CA TYR A 99 3.38 2.81 0.07
C TYR A 99 2.96 3.30 1.46
N LYS A 100 2.94 2.42 2.46
CA LYS A 100 2.70 2.82 3.86
C LYS A 100 3.95 2.55 4.65
N GLY A 101 4.58 3.61 5.14
CA GLY A 101 5.77 3.53 5.96
C GLY A 101 5.82 4.63 7.01
N ASP A 102 6.64 4.39 8.02
CA ASP A 102 7.08 5.37 9.00
C ASP A 102 8.62 5.48 8.95
N GLU A 103 9.20 6.13 9.95
CA GLU A 103 10.66 6.33 10.09
C GLU A 103 11.47 5.02 10.15
N ARG A 104 10.82 3.88 10.41
CA ARG A 104 11.43 2.55 10.52
C ARG A 104 11.36 1.75 9.22
N GLY A 105 10.84 2.34 8.16
CA GLY A 105 10.66 1.72 6.85
C GLY A 105 9.18 1.63 6.46
N GLY A 106 8.92 1.10 5.26
CA GLY A 106 7.56 0.95 4.78
C GLY A 106 7.37 -0.24 3.86
N VAL A 107 6.11 -0.55 3.64
CA VAL A 107 5.67 -1.70 2.86
C VAL A 107 4.70 -1.24 1.77
N PHE A 108 4.75 -1.92 0.64
CA PHE A 108 3.79 -1.70 -0.42
C PHE A 108 2.52 -2.53 -0.20
N TRP A 109 1.38 -1.89 -0.40
CA TRP A 109 0.06 -2.49 -0.35
C TRP A 109 -0.55 -2.49 -1.74
N ILE A 110 -1.36 -3.50 -2.04
CA ILE A 110 -2.04 -3.64 -3.33
C ILE A 110 -3.55 -3.82 -3.17
N SER A 111 -4.30 -3.22 -4.07
CA SER A 111 -5.77 -3.33 -4.17
C SER A 111 -6.23 -3.14 -5.61
N ASN A 112 -7.53 -3.33 -5.87
CA ASN A 112 -8.15 -3.16 -7.19
C ASN A 112 -7.40 -3.89 -8.31
N ILE A 113 -7.16 -5.20 -8.10
CA ILE A 113 -6.40 -6.02 -9.03
C ILE A 113 -7.28 -6.44 -10.21
N GLU A 114 -6.84 -6.13 -11.41
CA GLU A 114 -7.42 -6.54 -12.68
C GLU A 114 -6.43 -7.46 -13.41
N VAL A 115 -6.88 -8.61 -13.90
CA VAL A 115 -6.06 -9.50 -14.72
C VAL A 115 -6.12 -9.02 -16.17
N LEU A 116 -4.96 -8.76 -16.76
CA LEU A 116 -4.83 -8.35 -18.16
C LEU A 116 -4.73 -9.60 -19.05
N GLN A 117 -5.41 -9.58 -20.20
CA GLN A 117 -5.36 -10.64 -21.21
C GLN A 117 -4.03 -10.65 -21.96
#